data_AF-A0A2H5VEQ5-F1
#
_entry.id   AF-A0A2H5VEQ5-F1
#
_cell.length_a   1.000
_cell.length_b   1.000
_cell.length_c   1.000
_cell.angle_alpha   90.00
_cell.angle_beta   90.00
_cell.angle_gamma   90.00
#
_symmetry.space_group_name_H-M   'P 1'
#
loop_
_entity.id
_entity.type
_entity.pdbx_description
1 polymer ?
#
loop_
_entity_poly.entity_id
_entity_poly.type
_entity_poly.pdbx_seq_one_letter_code
_entity_poly.pdbx_strand_id
1 'polypeptide(L)'
;MVKLLNLAIAFLIIQAIMGVLILTTDKLIWSIAATSRAYPLIGLVIVDLSLGGFLFLKRKLVWLPIFIWALIRLLLQFGDLLAAPSFYNEPLERSLPLFANYLFNPLDSQGIMYGNLWGIPSIPINIMLIMYILLIVVSLKARK
;
A
#
# COMPACT_ATOMS: atom_id res chain seq x y z
N MET A 1 -15.41 2.57 -21.44
CA MET A 1 -15.13 1.35 -20.65
C MET A 1 -13.68 0.86 -20.77
N VAL A 2 -13.14 0.61 -21.98
CA VAL A 2 -11.74 0.11 -22.16
C VAL A 2 -10.68 1.00 -21.50
N LYS A 3 -10.83 2.34 -21.56
CA LYS A 3 -9.92 3.28 -20.88
C LYS A 3 -9.88 3.09 -19.36
N LEU A 4 -11.04 2.90 -18.72
CA LEU A 4 -11.12 2.68 -17.27
C LEU A 4 -10.51 1.35 -16.85
N LEU A 5 -10.68 0.31 -17.68
CA LEU A 5 -10.05 -0.98 -17.46
C LEU A 5 -8.51 -0.88 -17.49
N ASN A 6 -7.97 -0.24 -18.52
CA ASN A 6 -6.52 -0.08 -18.64
C ASN A 6 -5.94 0.74 -17.47
N LEU A 7 -6.66 1.76 -17.01
CA LEU A 7 -6.28 2.51 -15.80
C LEU A 7 -6.29 1.64 -14.55
N ALA A 8 -7.33 0.83 -14.33
CA ALA A 8 -7.40 -0.07 -13.18
C ALA A 8 -6.24 -1.08 -13.19
N ILE A 9 -5.94 -1.66 -14.34
CA ILE A 9 -4.79 -2.57 -14.50
C ILE A 9 -3.48 -1.85 -14.19
N ALA A 10 -3.28 -0.65 -14.74
CA ALA A 10 -2.07 0.14 -14.50
C ALA A 10 -1.89 0.46 -13.01
N PHE A 11 -2.96 0.83 -12.31
CA PHE A 11 -2.90 1.13 -10.88
C PHE A 11 -2.54 -0.10 -10.04
N LEU A 12 -3.12 -1.27 -10.34
CA LEU A 12 -2.76 -2.53 -9.66
C LEU A 12 -1.30 -2.92 -9.91
N ILE A 13 -0.79 -2.73 -11.13
CA ILE A 13 0.63 -3.01 -11.45
C ILE A 13 1.55 -2.04 -10.71
N ILE A 14 1.26 -0.74 -10.71
CA ILE A 14 2.05 0.25 -9.98
C ILE A 14 2.08 -0.08 -8.49
N GLN A 15 0.95 -0.49 -7.90
CA GLN A 15 0.88 -0.92 -6.51
C GLN A 15 1.75 -2.13 -6.22
N ALA A 16 1.70 -3.15 -7.08
CA ALA A 16 2.57 -4.31 -6.95
C ALA A 16 4.06 -3.91 -7.00
N ILE A 17 4.44 -3.02 -7.93
CA ILE A 17 5.82 -2.52 -8.03
C ILE A 17 6.22 -1.77 -6.76
N MET A 18 5.35 -0.89 -6.23
CA MET A 18 5.64 -0.18 -4.97
C MET A 18 5.78 -1.14 -3.79
N GLY A 19 4.94 -2.17 -3.70
CA GLY A 19 5.03 -3.20 -2.67
C GLY A 19 6.34 -4.00 -2.76
N VAL A 20 6.77 -4.38 -3.96
CA VAL A 20 8.09 -5.01 -4.18
C VAL A 20 9.22 -4.05 -3.80
N LEU A 21 9.13 -2.78 -4.18
CA LEU A 21 10.14 -1.79 -3.80
C LEU A 21 10.31 -1.75 -2.28
N ILE A 22 9.22 -1.60 -1.51
CA ILE A 22 9.24 -1.63 -0.04
C ILE A 22 9.88 -2.91 0.48
N LEU A 23 9.46 -4.08 -0.03
CA LEU A 23 10.05 -5.36 0.37
C LEU A 23 11.55 -5.44 0.11
N THR A 24 12.07 -4.81 -0.94
CA THR A 24 13.50 -4.85 -1.26
C THR A 24 14.33 -3.80 -0.51
N THR A 25 13.72 -2.68 -0.11
CA THR A 25 14.45 -1.53 0.42
C THR A 25 14.28 -1.32 1.92
N ASP A 26 13.14 -1.73 2.49
CA ASP A 26 12.87 -1.61 3.93
C ASP A 26 13.50 -2.80 4.67
N LYS A 27 14.67 -2.58 5.28
CA LYS A 27 15.37 -3.65 6.01
C LYS A 27 14.67 -3.99 7.33
N LEU A 28 13.95 -3.03 7.92
CA LEU A 28 13.26 -3.22 9.18
C LEU A 28 12.08 -4.17 9.07
N ILE A 29 11.40 -4.14 7.91
CA ILE A 29 10.30 -5.06 7.66
C ILE A 29 10.76 -6.51 7.76
N TRP A 30 12.01 -6.80 7.40
CA TRP A 30 12.60 -8.14 7.47
C TRP A 30 13.23 -8.45 8.82
N SER A 31 13.88 -7.48 9.46
CA SER A 31 14.59 -7.74 10.72
C SER A 31 13.68 -7.77 11.95
N ILE A 32 12.59 -6.98 11.94
CA ILE A 32 11.71 -6.80 13.11
C ILE A 32 10.31 -7.37 12.87
N ALA A 33 9.82 -7.34 11.64
CA ALA A 33 8.41 -7.58 11.34
C ALA A 33 8.15 -8.53 10.17
N ALA A 34 9.03 -9.51 9.95
CA ALA A 34 8.94 -10.38 8.77
C ALA A 34 7.59 -11.12 8.68
N THR A 35 7.17 -11.72 9.80
CA THR A 35 5.92 -12.49 9.86
C THR A 35 4.67 -11.63 9.86
N SER A 36 4.71 -10.46 10.52
CA SER A 36 3.54 -9.60 10.70
C SER A 36 3.37 -8.53 9.61
N ARG A 37 4.41 -8.21 8.84
CA ARG A 37 4.38 -7.16 7.82
C ARG A 37 4.94 -7.60 6.46
N ALA A 38 6.10 -8.27 6.41
CA ALA A 38 6.71 -8.65 5.13
C ALA A 38 5.90 -9.73 4.37
N TYR A 39 5.55 -10.84 5.03
CA TYR A 39 4.75 -11.91 4.39
C TYR A 39 3.35 -11.46 3.98
N PRO A 40 2.59 -10.71 4.82
CA PRO A 40 1.34 -10.11 4.38
C PRO A 40 1.52 -9.22 3.15
N LEU A 41 2.55 -8.36 3.12
CA LEU A 41 2.81 -7.49 1.97
C LEU A 41 3.11 -8.28 0.69
N ILE A 42 3.84 -9.40 0.77
CA ILE A 42 4.04 -10.33 -0.37
C ILE A 42 2.69 -10.86 -0.86
N GLY A 43 1.84 -11.33 0.05
CA GLY A 43 0.49 -11.80 -0.30
C GLY A 43 -0.33 -10.72 -1.02
N LEU A 44 -0.27 -9.48 -0.52
CA LEU A 44 -0.97 -8.35 -1.12
C LEU A 44 -0.45 -8.04 -2.54
N VAL A 45 0.88 -8.06 -2.76
CA VAL A 45 1.50 -7.89 -4.08
C VAL A 45 1.01 -8.97 -5.06
N ILE A 46 0.94 -10.23 -4.62
CA ILE A 46 0.47 -11.35 -5.46
C ILE A 46 -0.99 -11.14 -5.86
N VAL A 47 -1.85 -10.68 -4.94
CA VAL A 47 -3.25 -10.40 -5.25
C VAL A 47 -3.39 -9.23 -6.22
N ASP A 48 -2.63 -8.15 -6.04
CA ASP A 48 -2.64 -7.01 -6.97
C ASP A 48 -2.30 -7.46 -8.41
N LEU A 49 -1.23 -8.25 -8.57
CA LEU A 49 -0.84 -8.81 -9.87
C LEU A 49 -1.90 -9.77 -10.43
N SER A 50 -2.48 -10.61 -9.59
CA SER A 50 -3.50 -11.59 -9.99
C SER A 50 -4.78 -10.90 -10.46
N LEU A 51 -5.24 -9.86 -9.77
CA LEU A 51 -6.38 -9.04 -10.18
C LEU A 51 -6.07 -8.27 -11.47
N GLY A 52 -4.87 -7.69 -11.59
CA GLY A 52 -4.43 -7.02 -12.82
C GLY A 52 -4.43 -7.96 -14.02
N GLY A 53 -3.86 -9.17 -13.86
CA GLY A 53 -3.85 -10.21 -14.88
C GLY A 53 -5.24 -10.72 -15.24
N PHE A 54 -6.11 -10.93 -14.24
CA PHE A 54 -7.50 -11.33 -14.46
C PHE A 54 -8.27 -10.29 -15.30
N LEU A 55 -8.13 -9.01 -14.98
CA LEU A 55 -8.76 -7.91 -15.72
C LEU A 55 -8.22 -7.79 -17.15
N PHE A 56 -6.91 -8.01 -17.33
CA PHE A 56 -6.28 -8.05 -18.64
C PHE A 56 -6.86 -9.16 -19.51
N LEU A 57 -7.07 -10.35 -18.96
CA LEU A 57 -7.61 -11.51 -19.67
C LEU A 57 -9.10 -11.37 -19.98
N LYS A 58 -9.92 -10.98 -19.00
CA LYS A 58 -11.39 -10.97 -19.16
C LYS A 58 -11.92 -9.74 -19.90
N ARG A 59 -11.08 -8.72 -20.14
CA ARG A 59 -11.37 -7.44 -20.84
C ARG A 59 -12.68 -6.73 -20.46
N LYS A 60 -13.30 -7.15 -19.35
CA LYS A 60 -14.50 -6.59 -18.76
C LYS A 60 -14.11 -6.11 -17.37
N LEU A 61 -14.39 -4.84 -17.10
CA LEU A 61 -14.09 -4.25 -15.82
C LEU A 61 -15.11 -4.74 -14.79
N VAL A 62 -14.66 -5.54 -13.82
CA VAL A 62 -15.51 -6.00 -12.72
C VAL A 62 -15.36 -5.00 -11.58
N TRP A 63 -16.25 -4.01 -11.54
CA TRP A 63 -16.12 -2.87 -10.63
C TRP A 63 -16.15 -3.28 -9.15
N LEU A 64 -16.98 -4.26 -8.78
CA LEU A 64 -17.22 -4.61 -7.38
C LEU A 64 -16.01 -5.26 -6.69
N PRO A 65 -15.35 -6.30 -7.25
CA PRO A 65 -14.14 -6.87 -6.65
C PRO A 65 -13.00 -5.86 -6.52
N ILE A 66 -12.82 -4.98 -7.51
CA ILE A 66 -11.76 -3.95 -7.47
C ILE A 66 -12.08 -2.93 -6.37
N PHE A 67 -13.33 -2.49 -6.26
CA PHE A 67 -13.77 -1.58 -5.22
C PHE A 67 -13.55 -2.17 -3.82
N ILE A 68 -14.00 -3.41 -3.61
CA ILE A 68 -13.82 -4.12 -2.32
C ILE A 68 -12.34 -4.26 -2.01
N TRP A 69 -11.53 -4.67 -2.99
CA TRP A 69 -10.10 -4.84 -2.80
C TRP A 69 -9.39 -3.54 -2.42
N ALA A 70 -9.68 -2.46 -3.15
CA ALA A 70 -9.12 -1.14 -2.84
C ALA A 70 -9.55 -0.64 -1.45
N LEU A 71 -10.78 -0.92 -1.03
CA LEU A 71 -11.25 -0.60 0.32
C LEU A 71 -10.52 -1.41 1.39
N ILE A 72 -10.34 -2.72 1.19
CA ILE A 72 -9.57 -3.59 2.09
C ILE A 72 -8.14 -3.04 2.26
N ARG A 73 -7.46 -2.69 1.15
CA ARG A 73 -6.09 -2.14 1.21
C ARG A 73 -6.02 -0.83 1.99
N LEU A 74 -7.02 0.04 1.82
CA LEU A 74 -7.12 1.31 2.55
C LEU A 74 -7.34 1.07 4.05
N LEU A 75 -8.19 0.12 4.42
CA LEU A 75 -8.40 -0.29 5.82
C LEU A 75 -7.15 -0.92 6.45
N LEU A 76 -6.41 -1.74 5.72
CA LEU A 76 -5.15 -2.32 6.18
C LEU A 76 -4.11 -1.22 6.47
N GLN A 77 -4.02 -0.20 5.61
CA GLN A 77 -3.13 0.94 5.84
C GLN A 77 -3.51 1.73 7.11
N PHE A 78 -4.80 1.87 7.39
CA PHE A 78 -5.25 2.44 8.67
C PHE A 78 -4.95 1.52 9.85
N GLY A 79 -5.05 0.20 9.66
CA GLY A 79 -4.63 -0.79 10.64
C GLY A 79 -3.17 -0.63 11.04
N ASP A 80 -2.29 -0.40 10.06
CA ASP A 80 -0.87 -0.12 10.33
C ASP A 80 -0.68 1.13 11.19
N LEU A 81 -1.47 2.20 10.95
CA LEU A 81 -1.43 3.41 11.79
C LEU A 81 -1.85 3.14 13.23
N LEU A 82 -2.89 2.32 13.43
CA LEU A 82 -3.34 1.94 14.78
C LEU A 82 -2.35 1.01 15.49
N ALA A 83 -1.50 0.31 14.73
CA ALA A 83 -0.41 -0.50 15.25
C ALA A 83 0.87 0.31 15.58
N ALA A 84 0.85 1.65 15.47
CA ALA A 84 1.97 2.51 15.86
C ALA A 84 2.48 2.28 17.31
N PRO A 85 1.63 2.07 18.33
CA PRO A 85 2.09 1.89 19.71
C PRO A 85 3.01 0.68 19.89
N SER A 86 2.73 -0.43 19.21
CA SER A 86 3.55 -1.65 19.31
C SER A 86 4.88 -1.53 18.57
N PHE A 87 4.99 -0.58 17.63
CA PHE A 87 6.24 -0.31 16.92
C PHE A 87 7.21 0.52 17.76
N TYR A 88 6.69 1.51 18.49
CA TYR A 88 7.51 2.44 19.30
C TYR A 88 7.56 2.11 20.80
N ASN A 89 6.75 1.16 21.28
CA ASN A 89 6.52 0.89 22.70
C ASN A 89 6.07 2.15 23.48
N GLU A 90 5.27 2.98 22.83
CA GLU A 90 4.80 4.27 23.35
C GLU A 90 3.26 4.38 23.21
N PRO A 91 2.57 5.18 24.04
CA PRO A 91 1.13 5.42 23.90
C PRO A 91 0.73 5.91 22.50
N LEU A 92 -0.51 5.65 22.09
CA LEU A 92 -1.01 6.01 20.75
C LEU A 92 -0.87 7.50 20.45
N GLU A 93 -1.16 8.37 21.43
CA GLU A 93 -1.07 9.83 21.26
C GLU A 93 0.32 10.31 20.87
N ARG A 94 1.36 9.60 21.33
CA ARG A 94 2.77 9.95 21.06
C ARG A 94 3.32 9.19 19.86
N SER A 95 2.94 7.93 19.68
CA SER A 95 3.43 7.07 18.61
C SER A 95 2.75 7.34 17.26
N LEU A 96 1.46 7.72 17.25
CA LEU A 96 0.71 8.00 16.03
C LEU A 96 1.30 9.14 15.19
N PRO A 97 1.62 10.34 15.73
CA PRO A 97 2.23 11.41 14.93
C PRO A 97 3.62 11.02 14.42
N LEU A 98 4.41 10.29 15.21
CA LEU A 98 5.73 9.78 14.79
C LEU A 98 5.60 8.75 13.65
N PHE A 99 4.65 7.82 13.76
CA PHE A 99 4.42 6.80 12.75
C PHE A 99 3.78 7.35 11.49
N ALA A 100 2.84 8.30 11.61
CA ALA A 100 2.26 9.00 10.48
C ALA A 100 3.33 9.82 9.73
N ASN A 101 4.24 10.47 10.46
CA ASN A 101 5.37 11.17 9.86
C ASN A 101 6.31 10.19 9.14
N TYR A 102 6.65 9.04 9.77
CA TYR A 102 7.42 7.97 9.12
C TYR A 102 6.76 7.43 7.83
N LEU A 103 5.44 7.25 7.85
CA LEU A 103 4.69 6.69 6.71
C LEU A 103 4.44 7.69 5.59
N PHE A 104 4.23 8.97 5.91
CA PHE A 104 3.70 9.94 4.94
C PHE A 104 4.63 11.12 4.63
N ASN A 105 5.67 11.38 5.43
CA ASN A 105 6.60 12.47 5.19
C ASN A 105 7.82 12.02 4.37
N PRO A 106 7.97 12.45 3.10
CA PRO A 106 9.10 12.09 2.24
C PRO A 106 10.39 12.85 2.57
N LEU A 107 10.31 13.90 3.40
CA LEU A 107 11.43 14.79 3.70
C LEU A 107 12.02 14.57 5.09
N ASP A 108 11.38 13.74 5.93
CA ASP A 108 11.88 13.54 7.28
C ASP A 108 13.08 12.58 7.30
N SER A 109 14.19 13.10 7.84
CA SER A 109 15.47 12.41 7.97
C SER A 109 15.59 11.64 9.29
N GLN A 110 14.58 11.69 10.18
CA GLN A 110 14.60 10.93 11.45
C GLN A 110 14.43 9.41 11.28
N GLY A 111 14.13 8.91 10.07
CA GLY A 111 14.13 7.47 9.74
C GLY A 111 15.47 6.75 9.94
N ILE A 112 16.56 7.48 10.22
CA ILE A 112 17.88 6.94 10.51
C ILE A 112 17.91 6.22 11.88
N MET A 113 17.07 6.60 12.86
CA MET A 113 17.11 5.99 14.20
C MET A 113 16.76 4.50 14.24
N TYR A 114 16.11 3.98 13.19
CA TYR A 114 15.77 2.57 13.08
C TYR A 114 16.50 1.85 11.93
N GLY A 115 17.51 2.45 11.30
CA GLY A 115 18.35 1.74 10.31
C GLY A 115 17.78 1.66 8.89
N ASN A 116 16.77 2.48 8.55
CA ASN A 116 16.37 2.67 7.16
C ASN A 116 17.28 3.69 6.44
N LEU A 117 17.61 3.40 5.18
CA LEU A 117 18.31 4.36 4.32
C LEU A 117 17.43 5.61 4.10
N TRP A 118 18.06 6.74 3.82
CA TRP A 118 17.35 7.99 3.54
C TRP A 118 16.27 7.81 2.46
N GLY A 119 15.02 8.13 2.80
CA GLY A 119 14.00 8.52 1.82
C GLY A 119 13.15 7.44 1.13
N ILE A 120 13.12 6.18 1.60
CA ILE A 120 12.44 5.09 0.84
C ILE A 120 11.09 4.56 1.40
N PRO A 121 10.67 4.70 2.67
CA PRO A 121 9.37 4.15 3.10
C PRO A 121 8.16 4.98 2.64
N SER A 122 8.21 6.30 2.74
CA SER A 122 6.99 7.12 2.62
C SER A 122 6.53 7.36 1.19
N ILE A 123 7.46 7.50 0.22
CA ILE A 123 7.09 7.75 -1.18
C ILE A 123 6.29 6.58 -1.78
N PRO A 124 6.75 5.31 -1.69
CA PRO A 124 6.00 4.17 -2.24
C PRO A 124 4.66 3.97 -1.54
N ILE A 125 4.60 4.19 -0.21
CA ILE A 125 3.36 4.12 0.57
C ILE A 125 2.36 5.20 0.14
N ASN A 126 2.82 6.43 -0.03
CA ASN A 126 2.02 7.56 -0.54
C ASN A 126 1.46 7.25 -1.94
N ILE A 127 2.30 6.73 -2.83
CA ILE A 127 1.87 6.32 -4.17
C ILE A 127 0.80 5.23 -4.07
N MET A 128 1.01 4.19 -3.26
CA MET A 128 0.02 3.13 -3.08
C MET A 128 -1.32 3.68 -2.57
N LEU A 129 -1.30 4.57 -1.58
CA LEU A 129 -2.50 5.20 -1.02
C LEU A 129 -3.28 5.97 -2.09
N ILE A 130 -2.59 6.82 -2.86
CA ILE A 130 -3.19 7.55 -3.98
C ILE A 130 -3.80 6.56 -4.98
N MET A 131 -3.10 5.48 -5.32
CA MET A 131 -3.60 4.46 -6.24
C MET A 131 -4.84 3.73 -5.70
N TYR A 132 -4.96 3.46 -4.38
CA TYR A 132 -6.18 2.86 -3.81
C TYR A 132 -7.38 3.79 -3.98
N ILE A 133 -7.20 5.08 -3.71
CA ILE A 133 -8.24 6.10 -3.88
C ILE A 133 -8.65 6.19 -5.35
N LEU A 134 -7.68 6.20 -6.27
CA LEU A 134 -7.95 6.23 -7.71
C LEU A 134 -8.66 4.96 -8.19
N LEU A 135 -8.30 3.78 -7.67
CA LEU A 135 -9.00 2.52 -7.97
C LEU A 135 -10.46 2.55 -7.48
N ILE A 136 -10.73 3.11 -6.31
CA ILE A 136 -12.10 3.33 -5.81
C ILE A 136 -12.87 4.22 -6.79
N VAL A 137 -12.30 5.37 -7.19
CA VAL A 137 -12.94 6.31 -8.12
C VAL A 137 -13.20 5.66 -9.48
N VAL A 138 -12.22 4.94 -10.04
CA VAL A 138 -12.37 4.21 -11.31
C VAL A 138 -13.47 3.16 -11.21
N SER A 139 -13.53 2.41 -10.11
CA SER A 139 -14.54 1.38 -9.88
C SER A 139 -15.94 1.98 -9.77
N LEU A 140 -16.11 3.07 -9.03
CA LEU A 140 -17.40 3.77 -8.91
C LEU A 140 -17.87 4.37 -10.25
N LYS A 141 -16.95 4.89 -11.06
CA LYS A 141 -17.27 5.37 -12.42
C LYS A 141 -17.66 4.23 -13.36
N ALA A 142 -17.09 3.04 -13.19
CA ALA A 142 -17.38 1.87 -14.01
C ALA A 142 -18.70 1.17 -13.67
N ARG A 143 -19.31 1.49 -12.51
CA ARG A 143 -20.65 1.02 -12.15
C ARG A 143 -21.76 1.67 -13.00
N LYS A 144 -21.51 2.87 -13.51
CA LYS A 144 -22.43 3.63 -14.38
C LYS A 144 -22.24 3.23 -15.84
#